data_AF-A0A8A1M704-F1
#
_entry.id   AF-A0A8A1M704-F1
#
_cell.length_a   1.000
_cell.length_b   1.000
_cell.length_c   1.000
_cell.angle_alpha   90.00
_cell.angle_beta   90.00
_cell.angle_gamma   90.00
#
_symmetry.space_group_name_H-M   'P 1'
#
loop_
_entity.id
_entity.type
_entity.pdbx_description
1 polymer ?
#
loop_
_entity_poly.entity_id
_entity_poly.type
_entity_poly.pdbx_seq_one_letter_code
_entity_poly.pdbx_strand_id
1 'polypeptide(L)'
;MRGEGRFKEAKICFDTCLWTPGLRESKRFLVQSALADLYCELDYLQMEKQAFYLSRAKAMVEPEIERLRLLSGQHLEGFRRLLLSLVEVKIRQGYYWDSDLLTRELITIYDNLREPDIVDRLGHVRALIAFARVAPSPEDALERWKDVLLWNRFYNPLEEEVFTCGVVYLFLWFKLGDIDKSTECFQNAMQVIERKQRQFLIPGIGTYLFHDVCSGTIYNMVVGRSHSSLTKSIPAMSDLVQSHIAVPSPTATAPDTVRQTG
;
A
#
# COMPACT_ATOMS: atom_id res chain seq x y z
N MET A 1 -0.23 -17.93 0.06
CA MET A 1 0.51 -16.76 0.59
C MET A 1 0.16 -15.45 -0.09
N ARG A 2 0.06 -15.39 -1.42
CA ARG A 2 -0.18 -14.13 -2.15
C ARG A 2 -1.58 -13.59 -1.84
N GLY A 3 -1.65 -12.39 -1.25
CA GLY A 3 -2.93 -11.76 -0.94
C GLY A 3 -3.72 -12.45 0.18
N GLU A 4 -3.08 -13.26 1.04
CA GLU A 4 -3.74 -13.95 2.16
C GLU A 4 -3.49 -13.29 3.53
N GLY A 5 -2.73 -12.19 3.59
CA GLY A 5 -2.40 -11.52 4.86
C GLY A 5 -1.45 -12.30 5.78
N ARG A 6 -0.82 -13.38 5.29
CA ARG A 6 0.15 -14.23 6.03
C ARG A 6 1.53 -13.57 6.13
N PHE A 7 1.59 -12.38 6.73
CA PHE A 7 2.77 -11.51 6.71
C PHE A 7 3.95 -12.06 7.51
N LYS A 8 3.70 -12.75 8.63
CA LYS A 8 4.75 -13.35 9.47
C LYS A 8 5.48 -14.48 8.74
N GLU A 9 4.74 -15.34 8.06
CA GLU A 9 5.30 -16.44 7.26
C GLU A 9 6.03 -15.91 6.02
N ALA A 10 5.43 -14.94 5.33
CA ALA A 10 6.08 -14.29 4.19
C ALA A 10 7.42 -13.64 4.60
N LYS A 11 7.47 -12.96 5.76
CA LYS A 11 8.72 -12.41 6.30
C LYS A 11 9.79 -13.49 6.45
N ILE A 12 9.46 -14.65 7.02
CA ILE A 12 10.42 -15.76 7.19
C ILE A 12 10.98 -16.18 5.82
N CYS A 13 10.11 -16.36 4.82
CA CYS A 13 10.53 -16.74 3.47
C CYS A 13 11.49 -15.72 2.85
N PHE A 14 11.15 -14.42 2.89
CA PHE A 14 12.00 -13.39 2.29
C PHE A 14 13.31 -13.18 3.08
N ASP A 15 13.29 -13.26 4.41
CA ASP A 15 14.51 -13.29 5.22
C ASP A 15 15.42 -14.43 4.74
N THR A 16 14.91 -15.66 4.61
CA THR A 16 15.68 -16.80 4.10
C THR A 16 16.23 -16.57 2.69
N CYS A 17 15.45 -15.96 1.78
CA CYS A 17 15.93 -15.61 0.45
C CYS A 17 17.12 -14.66 0.48
N LEU A 18 17.14 -13.65 1.37
CA LEU A 18 18.28 -12.69 1.46
C LEU A 18 19.59 -13.35 1.88
N TRP A 19 19.50 -14.38 2.72
CA TRP A 19 20.65 -15.17 3.18
C TRP A 19 21.16 -16.18 2.15
N THR A 20 20.48 -16.33 1.00
CA THR A 20 20.90 -17.28 -0.03
C THR A 20 22.23 -16.82 -0.67
N PRO A 21 23.31 -17.63 -0.58
CA PRO A 21 24.59 -17.29 -1.19
C PRO A 21 24.47 -17.15 -2.71
N GLY A 22 25.16 -16.15 -3.28
CA GLY A 22 25.17 -15.94 -4.73
C GLY A 22 23.85 -15.39 -5.32
N LEU A 23 22.90 -14.94 -4.50
CA LEU A 23 21.69 -14.30 -5.01
C LEU A 23 22.04 -13.07 -5.85
N ARG A 24 21.64 -13.10 -7.13
CA ARG A 24 21.85 -12.00 -8.08
C ARG A 24 21.28 -10.70 -7.54
N GLU A 25 21.98 -9.60 -7.81
CA GLU A 25 21.63 -8.27 -7.29
C GLU A 25 20.19 -7.85 -7.62
N SER A 26 19.75 -8.05 -8.87
CA SER A 26 18.37 -7.74 -9.27
C SER A 26 17.30 -8.50 -8.47
N LYS A 27 17.60 -9.75 -8.07
CA LYS A 27 16.72 -10.55 -7.20
C LYS A 27 16.84 -10.13 -5.74
N ARG A 28 18.03 -9.71 -5.30
CA ARG A 28 18.24 -9.15 -3.96
C ARG A 28 17.40 -7.90 -3.74
N PHE A 29 17.38 -6.96 -4.68
CA PHE A 29 16.54 -5.76 -4.61
C PHE A 29 15.04 -6.08 -4.57
N LEU A 30 14.60 -7.06 -5.36
CA LEU A 30 13.21 -7.54 -5.31
C LEU A 30 12.85 -8.08 -3.92
N VAL A 31 13.72 -8.89 -3.32
CA VAL A 31 13.49 -9.45 -1.98
C VAL A 31 13.54 -8.37 -0.90
N GLN A 32 14.50 -7.44 -0.97
CA GLN A 32 14.62 -6.33 -0.02
C GLN A 32 13.39 -5.41 -0.05
N SER A 33 12.94 -4.99 -1.23
CA SER A 33 11.73 -4.17 -1.37
C SER A 33 10.49 -4.90 -0.83
N ALA A 34 10.27 -6.16 -1.22
CA ALA A 34 9.15 -6.95 -0.71
C ALA A 34 9.20 -7.14 0.82
N LEU A 35 10.40 -7.33 1.40
CA LEU A 35 10.56 -7.46 2.85
C LEU A 35 10.35 -6.13 3.59
N ALA A 36 10.77 -5.00 3.02
CA ALA A 36 10.52 -3.67 3.56
C ALA A 36 9.02 -3.34 3.58
N ASP A 37 8.32 -3.69 2.51
CA ASP A 37 6.87 -3.57 2.39
C ASP A 37 6.15 -4.41 3.47
N LEU A 38 6.59 -5.66 3.69
CA LEU A 38 6.08 -6.52 4.77
C LEU A 38 6.35 -5.97 6.16
N TYR A 39 7.50 -5.33 6.37
CA TYR A 39 7.78 -4.67 7.63
C TYR A 39 6.82 -3.51 7.91
N CYS A 40 6.36 -2.80 6.88
CA CYS A 40 5.29 -1.81 7.06
C CYS A 40 3.98 -2.49 7.53
N GLU A 41 3.57 -3.60 6.92
CA GLU A 41 2.39 -4.36 7.39
C GLU A 41 2.54 -4.85 8.83
N LEU A 42 3.70 -5.44 9.15
CA LEU A 42 3.95 -6.01 10.48
C LEU A 42 4.04 -4.94 11.57
N ASP A 43 4.59 -3.76 11.27
CA ASP A 43 4.60 -2.62 12.18
C ASP A 43 3.18 -2.18 12.54
N TYR A 44 2.27 -2.16 11.56
CA TYR A 44 0.87 -1.81 11.80
C TYR A 44 0.17 -2.84 12.69
N LEU A 45 0.38 -4.13 12.41
CA LEU A 45 -0.30 -5.22 13.14
C LEU A 45 0.25 -5.46 14.55
N GLN A 46 1.51 -5.11 14.81
CA GLN A 46 2.16 -5.31 16.11
C GLN A 46 2.32 -3.98 16.84
N MET A 47 1.20 -3.33 17.17
CA MET A 47 1.13 -2.00 17.79
C MET A 47 2.05 -1.83 19.02
N GLU A 48 2.44 -2.91 19.70
CA GLU A 48 3.37 -2.92 20.85
C GLU A 48 4.86 -2.78 20.48
N LYS A 49 5.25 -2.98 19.22
CA LYS A 49 6.64 -2.89 18.71
C LYS A 49 6.79 -1.78 17.68
N GLN A 50 6.02 -0.72 17.85
CA GLN A 50 5.98 0.42 16.94
C GLN A 50 7.41 0.93 16.69
N ALA A 51 7.74 1.16 15.41
CA ALA A 51 9.04 1.61 14.91
C ALA A 51 10.18 0.58 14.81
N PHE A 52 10.10 -0.62 15.41
CA PHE A 52 11.16 -1.64 15.21
C PHE A 52 11.22 -2.09 13.75
N TYR A 53 10.07 -2.47 13.17
CA TYR A 53 10.02 -2.96 11.80
C TYR A 53 10.31 -1.85 10.79
N LEU A 54 9.79 -0.64 11.00
CA LEU A 54 10.09 0.51 10.12
C LEU A 54 11.58 0.86 10.13
N SER A 55 12.23 0.84 11.30
CA SER A 55 13.67 1.08 11.39
C SER A 55 14.47 0.02 10.65
N ARG A 56 14.07 -1.25 10.76
CA ARG A 56 14.70 -2.37 10.05
C ARG A 56 14.49 -2.29 8.54
N ALA A 57 13.30 -1.88 8.09
CA ALA A 57 13.01 -1.65 6.67
C ALA A 57 13.90 -0.54 6.10
N LYS A 58 13.95 0.61 6.79
CA LYS A 58 14.79 1.75 6.41
C LYS A 58 16.26 1.37 6.31
N ALA A 59 16.81 0.76 7.37
CA ALA A 59 18.23 0.36 7.42
C ALA A 59 18.61 -0.65 6.32
N MET A 60 17.64 -1.38 5.77
CA MET A 60 17.86 -2.32 4.68
C MET A 60 17.82 -1.66 3.29
N VAL A 61 16.91 -0.72 3.04
CA VAL A 61 16.71 -0.16 1.68
C VAL A 61 17.47 1.14 1.45
N GLU A 62 17.62 1.99 2.47
CA GLU A 62 18.21 3.33 2.32
C GLU A 62 19.69 3.27 1.89
N PRO A 63 20.57 2.42 2.47
CA PRO A 63 21.95 2.32 2.01
C PRO A 63 22.08 1.84 0.56
N GLU A 64 21.19 0.95 0.11
CA GLU A 64 21.20 0.45 -1.28
C GLU A 64 20.74 1.52 -2.26
N ILE A 65 19.75 2.34 -1.89
CA ILE A 65 19.31 3.49 -2.68
C ILE A 65 20.46 4.49 -2.84
N GLU A 66 21.15 4.84 -1.74
CA GLU A 66 22.30 5.75 -1.80
C GLU A 66 23.43 5.18 -2.64
N ARG A 67 23.75 3.89 -2.49
CA ARG A 67 24.74 3.21 -3.33
C ARG A 67 24.36 3.28 -4.82
N LEU A 68 23.10 3.01 -5.15
CA LEU A 68 22.62 3.07 -6.52
C LEU A 68 22.64 4.50 -7.09
N ARG A 69 22.33 5.52 -6.28
CA ARG A 69 22.47 6.93 -6.69
C ARG A 69 23.90 7.26 -7.07
N LEU A 70 24.87 6.86 -6.24
CA LEU A 70 26.31 7.05 -6.49
C LEU A 70 26.79 6.35 -7.77
N LEU A 71 26.20 5.19 -8.09
CA LEU A 71 26.53 4.41 -9.28
C LEU A 71 25.72 4.78 -10.52
N SER A 72 24.92 5.85 -10.48
CA SER A 72 24.01 6.25 -11.57
C SER A 72 22.99 5.16 -11.97
N GLY A 73 22.58 4.34 -10.99
CA GLY A 73 21.66 3.20 -11.14
C GLY A 73 20.18 3.56 -11.06
N GLN A 74 19.79 4.84 -11.14
CA GLN A 74 18.40 5.28 -10.99
C GLN A 74 17.46 4.71 -12.07
N HIS A 75 18.00 4.35 -13.23
CA HIS A 75 17.28 3.73 -14.33
C HIS A 75 16.90 2.26 -14.06
N LEU A 76 17.50 1.63 -13.04
CA LEU A 76 17.26 0.22 -12.73
C LEU A 76 15.89 0.02 -12.07
N GLU A 77 15.19 -1.04 -12.46
CA GLU A 77 13.92 -1.45 -11.85
C GLU A 77 14.06 -1.70 -10.34
N GLY A 78 15.20 -2.24 -9.90
CA GLY A 78 15.51 -2.42 -8.49
C GLY A 78 15.55 -1.12 -7.71
N PHE A 79 16.08 -0.05 -8.30
CA PHE A 79 16.11 1.28 -7.68
C PHE A 79 14.69 1.79 -7.43
N ARG A 80 13.83 1.77 -8.47
CA ARG A 80 12.43 2.21 -8.37
C ARG A 80 11.66 1.46 -7.29
N ARG A 81 11.86 0.14 -7.20
CA ARG A 81 11.22 -0.70 -6.17
C ARG A 81 11.68 -0.34 -4.76
N LEU A 82 12.99 -0.22 -4.55
CA LEU A 82 13.54 0.15 -3.23
C LEU A 82 13.06 1.55 -2.83
N LEU A 83 13.10 2.51 -3.74
CA LEU A 83 12.65 3.88 -3.50
C LEU A 83 11.17 3.92 -3.11
N LEU A 84 10.32 3.16 -3.80
CA LEU A 84 8.89 3.03 -3.46
C LEU A 84 8.68 2.44 -2.06
N SER A 85 9.46 1.43 -1.66
CA SER A 85 9.40 0.90 -0.29
C SER A 85 9.89 1.92 0.75
N LEU A 86 10.93 2.69 0.45
CA LEU A 86 11.42 3.75 1.35
C LEU A 86 10.36 4.86 1.52
N VAL A 87 9.68 5.25 0.44
CA VAL A 87 8.54 6.18 0.49
C VAL A 87 7.50 5.69 1.48
N GLU A 88 7.08 4.42 1.42
CA GLU A 88 6.10 3.89 2.35
C GLU A 88 6.59 3.92 3.80
N VAL A 89 7.84 3.50 4.03
CA VAL A 89 8.45 3.55 5.37
C VAL A 89 8.43 4.99 5.92
N LYS A 90 8.75 5.98 5.10
CA LYS A 90 8.74 7.40 5.49
C LYS A 90 7.34 7.90 5.82
N ILE A 91 6.32 7.54 5.02
CA ILE A 91 4.91 7.86 5.34
C ILE A 91 4.54 7.26 6.69
N ARG A 92 4.87 5.98 6.90
CA ARG A 92 4.54 5.26 8.14
C ARG A 92 5.27 5.78 9.38
N GLN A 93 6.44 6.38 9.18
CA GLN A 93 7.16 7.10 10.24
C GLN A 93 6.67 8.54 10.46
N GLY A 94 5.73 9.04 9.64
CA GLY A 94 5.24 10.41 9.71
C GLY A 94 6.15 11.46 9.04
N TYR A 95 7.18 11.03 8.30
CA TYR A 95 8.07 11.92 7.54
C TYR A 95 7.45 12.28 6.17
N TYR A 96 6.32 12.98 6.19
CA TYR A 96 5.54 13.28 4.99
C TYR A 96 6.27 14.19 3.99
N TRP A 97 7.06 15.16 4.48
CA TRP A 97 7.84 16.04 3.60
C TRP A 97 8.90 15.27 2.80
N ASP A 98 9.71 14.46 3.49
CA ASP A 98 10.68 13.58 2.84
C ASP A 98 9.99 12.64 1.84
N SER A 99 8.83 12.11 2.23
CA SER A 99 8.05 11.21 1.38
C SER A 99 7.52 11.91 0.11
N ASP A 100 7.04 13.15 0.19
CA ASP A 100 6.61 13.93 -0.98
C ASP A 100 7.78 14.13 -1.96
N LEU A 101 8.97 14.48 -1.46
CA LEU A 101 10.17 14.64 -2.29
C LEU A 101 10.56 13.33 -3.00
N LEU A 102 10.65 12.23 -2.26
CA LEU A 102 11.00 10.91 -2.82
C LEU A 102 9.93 10.42 -3.81
N THR A 103 8.66 10.74 -3.57
CA THR A 103 7.58 10.35 -4.48
C THR A 103 7.62 11.15 -5.77
N ARG A 104 7.93 12.45 -5.72
CA ARG A 104 8.14 13.28 -6.93
C ARG A 104 9.32 12.79 -7.77
N GLU A 105 10.43 12.41 -7.12
CA GLU A 105 11.56 11.76 -7.80
C GLU A 105 11.09 10.49 -8.52
N LEU A 106 10.33 9.63 -7.83
CA LEU A 106 9.86 8.37 -8.37
C LEU A 106 8.89 8.56 -9.55
N ILE A 107 7.94 9.50 -9.46
CA ILE A 107 7.02 9.86 -10.55
C ILE A 107 7.82 10.36 -11.76
N THR A 108 8.79 11.26 -11.54
CA THR A 108 9.66 11.76 -12.61
C THR A 108 10.40 10.64 -13.31
N ILE A 109 10.85 9.62 -12.58
CA ILE A 109 11.49 8.44 -13.19
C ILE A 109 10.50 7.67 -14.07
N TYR A 110 9.28 7.42 -13.58
CA TYR A 110 8.25 6.70 -14.35
C TYR A 110 7.82 7.46 -15.61
N ASP A 111 7.64 8.78 -15.53
CA ASP A 111 7.27 9.63 -16.67
C ASP A 111 8.31 9.60 -17.80
N ASN A 112 9.57 9.32 -17.46
CA ASN A 112 10.66 9.23 -18.42
C ASN A 112 10.88 7.81 -18.99
N LEU A 113 10.09 6.82 -18.57
CA LEU A 113 10.15 5.48 -19.15
C LEU A 113 9.48 5.45 -20.52
N ARG A 114 10.20 4.98 -21.54
CA ARG A 114 9.66 4.88 -22.91
C ARG A 114 8.60 3.79 -23.04
N GLU A 115 8.86 2.63 -22.46
CA GLU A 115 8.03 1.43 -22.58
C GLU A 115 7.91 0.75 -21.20
N PRO A 116 7.06 1.27 -20.30
CA PRO A 116 6.89 0.68 -18.97
C PRO A 116 6.25 -0.70 -19.08
N ASP A 117 6.89 -1.69 -18.47
CA ASP A 117 6.35 -3.04 -18.35
C ASP A 117 5.22 -3.11 -17.31
N ILE A 118 4.67 -4.31 -17.07
CA ILE A 118 3.57 -4.48 -16.11
C ILE A 118 3.97 -4.11 -14.67
N VAL A 119 5.24 -4.32 -14.30
CA VAL A 119 5.76 -3.99 -12.97
C VAL A 119 5.88 -2.47 -12.85
N ASP A 120 6.41 -1.81 -13.87
CA ASP A 120 6.59 -0.36 -13.90
C ASP A 120 5.25 0.38 -13.84
N ARG A 121 4.26 -0.06 -14.61
CA ARG A 121 2.89 0.50 -14.57
C ARG A 121 2.28 0.39 -13.18
N LEU A 122 2.39 -0.79 -12.56
CA LEU A 122 1.93 -1.00 -11.20
C LEU A 122 2.70 -0.13 -10.21
N GLY A 123 4.02 -0.03 -10.36
CA GLY A 123 4.89 0.81 -9.56
C GLY A 123 4.55 2.30 -9.66
N HIS A 124 4.19 2.77 -10.85
CA HIS A 124 3.76 4.15 -11.08
C HIS A 124 2.44 4.46 -10.38
N VAL A 125 1.41 3.60 -10.54
CA VAL A 125 0.13 3.77 -9.83
C VAL A 125 0.34 3.81 -8.31
N ARG A 126 1.23 2.95 -7.78
CA ARG A 126 1.58 2.95 -6.36
C ARG A 126 2.29 4.23 -5.92
N ALA A 127 3.15 4.81 -6.76
CA ALA A 127 3.78 6.10 -6.49
C ALA A 127 2.74 7.23 -6.47
N LEU A 128 1.78 7.25 -7.39
CA LEU A 128 0.68 8.22 -7.40
C LEU A 128 -0.19 8.12 -6.14
N ILE A 129 -0.43 6.90 -5.63
CA ILE A 129 -1.15 6.70 -4.37
C ILE A 129 -0.36 7.25 -3.19
N ALA A 130 0.95 6.97 -3.11
CA ALA A 130 1.79 7.57 -2.09
C ALA A 130 1.78 9.10 -2.17
N PHE A 131 1.80 9.65 -3.39
CA PHE A 131 1.76 11.08 -3.65
C PHE A 131 0.46 11.72 -3.17
N ALA A 132 -0.67 11.06 -3.41
CA ALA A 132 -1.99 11.51 -2.96
C ALA A 132 -2.12 11.47 -1.42
N ARG A 133 -1.48 10.50 -0.75
CA ARG A 133 -1.49 10.37 0.71
C ARG A 133 -0.72 11.47 1.44
N VAL A 134 0.29 12.04 0.81
CA VAL A 134 1.14 13.10 1.40
C VAL A 134 0.77 14.50 0.92
N ALA A 135 -0.41 14.66 0.30
CA ALA A 135 -0.82 15.97 -0.20
C ALA A 135 -0.97 17.00 0.93
N PRO A 136 -0.49 18.25 0.75
CA PRO A 136 -0.53 19.32 1.74
C PRO A 136 -1.94 19.87 2.02
N SER A 137 -2.89 19.69 1.11
CA SER A 137 -4.28 20.15 1.29
C SER A 137 -5.31 19.13 0.79
N PRO A 138 -6.57 19.20 1.25
CA PRO A 138 -7.64 18.36 0.75
C PRO A 138 -7.89 18.49 -0.75
N GLU A 139 -7.77 19.71 -1.30
CA GLU A 139 -7.98 19.99 -2.72
C GLU A 139 -6.86 19.36 -3.56
N ASP A 140 -5.61 19.47 -3.12
CA ASP A 140 -4.47 18.81 -3.78
C ASP A 140 -4.60 17.28 -3.66
N ALA A 141 -5.01 16.77 -2.50
CA ALA A 141 -5.28 15.34 -2.33
C ALA A 141 -6.35 14.86 -3.32
N LEU A 142 -7.43 15.62 -3.49
CA LEU A 142 -8.52 15.27 -4.40
C LEU A 142 -8.04 15.13 -5.85
N GLU A 143 -7.26 16.09 -6.34
CA GLU A 143 -6.71 16.03 -7.71
C GLU A 143 -5.74 14.86 -7.86
N ARG A 144 -4.82 14.66 -6.90
CA ARG A 144 -3.88 13.52 -6.92
C ARG A 144 -4.59 12.16 -6.88
N TRP A 145 -5.68 12.01 -6.13
CA TRP A 145 -6.47 10.76 -6.11
C TRP A 145 -7.22 10.52 -7.42
N LYS A 146 -7.67 11.58 -8.11
CA LYS A 146 -8.24 11.45 -9.46
C LYS A 146 -7.19 10.98 -10.47
N ASP A 147 -5.96 11.48 -10.37
CA ASP A 147 -4.85 11.03 -11.21
C ASP A 147 -4.58 9.53 -11.05
N VAL A 148 -4.70 8.99 -9.83
CA VAL A 148 -4.59 7.53 -9.61
C VAL A 148 -5.62 6.76 -10.45
N LEU A 149 -6.89 7.19 -10.45
CA LEU A 149 -7.93 6.53 -11.24
C LEU A 149 -7.69 6.67 -12.75
N LEU A 150 -7.27 7.85 -13.19
CA LEU A 150 -6.95 8.13 -14.59
C LEU A 150 -5.85 7.20 -15.10
N TRP A 151 -4.73 7.13 -14.38
CA TRP A 151 -3.59 6.30 -14.76
C TRP A 151 -3.87 4.81 -14.65
N ASN A 152 -4.67 4.38 -13.67
CA ASN A 152 -5.06 2.98 -13.57
C ASN A 152 -5.91 2.55 -14.78
N ARG A 153 -6.85 3.40 -15.22
CA ARG A 153 -7.64 3.17 -16.44
C ARG A 153 -6.77 3.20 -17.70
N PHE A 154 -5.81 4.12 -17.76
CA PHE A 154 -4.88 4.21 -18.89
C PHE A 154 -4.03 2.95 -19.05
N TYR A 155 -3.52 2.39 -17.95
CA TYR A 155 -2.69 1.17 -18.00
C TYR A 155 -3.49 -0.11 -18.19
N ASN A 156 -4.76 -0.13 -17.77
CA ASN A 156 -5.61 -1.31 -17.82
C ASN A 156 -6.94 -1.01 -18.53
N PRO A 157 -6.93 -0.63 -19.84
CA PRO A 157 -8.13 -0.17 -20.54
C PRO A 157 -9.19 -1.27 -20.74
N LEU A 158 -8.80 -2.54 -20.58
CA LEU A 158 -9.65 -3.72 -20.77
C LEU A 158 -10.00 -4.43 -19.46
N GLU A 159 -9.42 -4.02 -18.33
CA GLU A 159 -9.76 -4.61 -17.03
C GLU A 159 -10.87 -3.78 -16.38
N GLU A 160 -11.95 -4.45 -15.97
CA GLU A 160 -12.87 -3.88 -14.99
C GLU A 160 -12.09 -3.60 -13.70
N GLU A 161 -12.00 -2.32 -13.32
CA GLU A 161 -11.46 -1.74 -12.09
C GLU A 161 -10.91 -2.74 -11.05
N VAL A 162 -9.60 -2.69 -10.81
CA VAL A 162 -8.93 -3.52 -9.80
C VAL A 162 -9.28 -3.07 -8.37
N PHE A 163 -9.05 -3.94 -7.38
CA PHE A 163 -9.36 -3.67 -5.95
C PHE A 163 -8.83 -2.32 -5.45
N THR A 164 -7.66 -1.88 -5.93
CA THR A 164 -7.09 -0.54 -5.69
C THR A 164 -8.04 0.59 -6.03
N CYS A 165 -8.78 0.52 -7.14
CA CYS A 165 -9.78 1.53 -7.50
C CYS A 165 -10.85 1.64 -6.42
N GLY A 166 -11.31 0.52 -5.86
CA GLY A 166 -12.27 0.50 -4.77
C GLY A 166 -11.77 1.26 -3.54
N VAL A 167 -10.50 1.08 -3.16
CA VAL A 167 -9.87 1.83 -2.07
C VAL A 167 -9.81 3.32 -2.39
N VAL A 168 -9.39 3.70 -3.60
CA VAL A 168 -9.33 5.10 -4.06
C VAL A 168 -10.71 5.75 -4.05
N TYR A 169 -11.75 5.03 -4.47
CA TYR A 169 -13.13 5.52 -4.42
C TYR A 169 -13.61 5.76 -2.99
N LEU A 170 -13.25 4.90 -2.04
CA LEU A 170 -13.54 5.16 -0.62
C LEU A 170 -12.83 6.42 -0.11
N PHE A 171 -11.59 6.67 -0.54
CA PHE A 171 -10.88 7.92 -0.22
C PHE A 171 -11.59 9.15 -0.77
N LEU A 172 -11.95 9.12 -2.05
CA LEU A 172 -12.65 10.21 -2.72
C LEU A 172 -14.01 10.46 -2.07
N TRP A 173 -14.79 9.41 -1.83
CA TRP A 173 -16.05 9.45 -1.11
C TRP A 173 -15.93 10.20 0.22
N PHE A 174 -14.92 9.84 1.01
CA PHE A 174 -14.67 10.41 2.32
C PHE A 174 -14.21 11.88 2.27
N LYS A 175 -13.49 12.28 1.21
CA LYS A 175 -12.88 13.62 1.07
C LYS A 175 -13.75 14.63 0.34
N LEU A 176 -14.68 14.19 -0.50
CA LEU A 176 -15.43 15.10 -1.38
C LEU A 176 -16.37 16.05 -0.63
N GLY A 177 -16.88 15.70 0.56
CA GLY A 177 -17.78 16.53 1.37
C GLY A 177 -19.14 16.90 0.71
N ASP A 178 -19.23 16.75 -0.60
CA ASP A 178 -20.38 16.91 -1.48
C ASP A 178 -21.15 15.59 -1.56
N ILE A 179 -22.35 15.57 -0.99
CA ILE A 179 -23.16 14.37 -0.77
C ILE A 179 -23.44 13.61 -2.08
N ASP A 180 -23.67 14.30 -3.19
CA ASP A 180 -24.07 13.65 -4.44
C ASP A 180 -22.88 12.96 -5.13
N LYS A 181 -21.74 13.66 -5.23
CA LYS A 181 -20.49 13.08 -5.77
C LYS A 181 -19.89 12.03 -4.84
N SER A 182 -20.07 12.22 -3.55
CA SER A 182 -19.73 11.25 -2.51
C SER A 182 -20.53 9.95 -2.76
N THR A 183 -21.84 10.04 -2.99
CA THR A 183 -22.68 8.84 -3.23
C THR A 183 -22.23 8.00 -4.44
N GLU A 184 -21.87 8.62 -5.56
CA GLU A 184 -21.34 7.91 -6.73
C GLU A 184 -20.01 7.19 -6.42
N CYS A 185 -19.06 7.88 -5.78
CA CYS A 185 -17.79 7.27 -5.38
C CYS A 185 -18.02 6.08 -4.44
N PHE A 186 -18.95 6.19 -3.49
CA PHE A 186 -19.28 5.10 -2.59
C PHE A 186 -19.86 3.88 -3.33
N GLN A 187 -20.78 4.11 -4.26
CA GLN A 187 -21.37 3.02 -5.05
C GLN A 187 -20.31 2.32 -5.90
N ASN A 188 -19.41 3.06 -6.54
CA ASN A 188 -18.30 2.49 -7.30
C ASN A 188 -17.34 1.71 -6.39
N ALA A 189 -17.01 2.25 -5.21
CA ALA A 189 -16.20 1.54 -4.22
C ALA A 189 -16.80 0.18 -3.85
N MET A 190 -18.10 0.16 -3.51
CA MET A 190 -18.81 -1.06 -3.13
C MET A 190 -18.86 -2.08 -4.27
N GLN A 191 -19.17 -1.63 -5.50
CA GLN A 191 -19.19 -2.52 -6.67
C GLN A 191 -17.83 -3.18 -6.90
N VAL A 192 -16.73 -2.43 -6.75
CA VAL A 192 -15.38 -2.99 -6.93
C VAL A 192 -15.01 -3.93 -5.78
N ILE A 193 -15.22 -3.51 -4.53
CA ILE A 193 -14.81 -4.27 -3.34
C ILE A 193 -15.59 -5.58 -3.20
N GLU A 194 -16.87 -5.61 -3.57
CA GLU A 194 -17.70 -6.82 -3.54
C GLU A 194 -17.33 -7.82 -4.64
N ARG A 195 -16.95 -7.33 -5.82
CA ARG A 195 -16.68 -8.18 -7.00
C ARG A 195 -15.23 -8.64 -7.08
N LYS A 196 -14.28 -7.93 -6.47
CA LYS A 196 -12.84 -8.21 -6.58
C LYS A 196 -12.30 -8.80 -5.29
N GLN A 197 -11.46 -9.83 -5.41
CA GLN A 197 -10.77 -10.40 -4.25
C GLN A 197 -9.81 -9.38 -3.62
N ARG A 198 -9.75 -9.37 -2.28
CA ARG A 198 -8.80 -8.54 -1.54
C ARG A 198 -7.37 -8.93 -1.88
N GLN A 199 -6.55 -7.93 -2.12
CA GLN A 199 -5.13 -8.11 -2.41
C GLN A 199 -4.32 -7.43 -1.30
N PHE A 200 -4.12 -8.11 -0.17
CA PHE A 200 -3.40 -7.62 1.02
C PHE A 200 -1.90 -7.33 0.79
N LEU A 201 -1.43 -7.32 -0.45
CA LEU A 201 -0.01 -7.16 -0.80
C LEU A 201 0.12 -6.32 -2.08
N ILE A 202 -0.56 -5.17 -2.09
CA ILE A 202 -0.24 -4.07 -3.00
C ILE A 202 0.58 -3.10 -2.17
N PRO A 203 1.91 -3.10 -2.26
CA PRO A 203 2.65 -2.22 -1.38
C PRO A 203 2.40 -0.75 -1.74
N GLY A 204 2.31 0.15 -0.76
CA GLY A 204 1.70 1.47 -0.94
C GLY A 204 0.18 1.53 -0.69
N ILE A 205 -0.50 0.38 -0.64
CA ILE A 205 -1.89 0.19 -0.18
C ILE A 205 -1.88 -0.96 0.82
N GLY A 206 -1.23 -0.72 1.95
CA GLY A 206 -1.22 -1.73 2.98
C GLY A 206 -2.58 -1.94 3.63
N THR A 207 -2.67 -2.99 4.44
CA THR A 207 -3.88 -3.30 5.22
C THR A 207 -4.31 -2.09 6.07
N TYR A 208 -3.32 -1.35 6.57
CA TYR A 208 -3.51 -0.10 7.30
C TYR A 208 -4.26 0.96 6.48
N LEU A 209 -3.96 1.12 5.19
CA LEU A 209 -4.59 2.16 4.39
C LEU A 209 -6.09 1.90 4.23
N PHE A 210 -6.46 0.64 3.96
CA PHE A 210 -7.85 0.24 3.90
C PHE A 210 -8.55 0.44 5.25
N HIS A 211 -7.93 -0.02 6.35
CA HIS A 211 -8.48 0.19 7.69
C HIS A 211 -8.62 1.67 8.06
N ASP A 212 -7.68 2.52 7.69
CA ASP A 212 -7.70 3.95 8.00
C ASP A 212 -8.87 4.65 7.29
N VAL A 213 -9.15 4.28 6.03
CA VAL A 213 -10.33 4.78 5.29
C VAL A 213 -11.62 4.29 5.93
N CYS A 214 -11.67 3.00 6.26
CA CYS A 214 -12.84 2.36 6.83
C CYS A 214 -13.17 2.81 8.26
N SER A 215 -12.15 3.17 9.05
CA SER A 215 -12.29 3.63 10.44
C SER A 215 -12.52 5.14 10.57
N GLY A 216 -12.51 5.88 9.46
CA GLY A 216 -12.63 7.35 9.45
C GLY A 216 -11.38 8.09 9.95
N THR A 217 -10.25 7.40 10.16
CA THR A 217 -9.02 7.96 10.74
C THR A 217 -8.31 8.96 9.79
N ILE A 218 -8.48 8.80 8.48
CA ILE A 218 -7.88 9.68 7.45
C ILE A 218 -8.47 11.10 7.47
N TYR A 219 -9.62 11.28 8.12
CA TYR A 219 -10.12 12.62 8.48
C TYR A 219 -9.15 13.36 9.38
N ASN A 220 -8.72 12.70 10.46
CA ASN A 220 -7.97 13.35 11.53
C ASN A 220 -6.51 13.65 11.13
N MET A 221 -5.93 12.84 10.23
CA MET A 221 -4.56 13.08 9.73
C MET A 221 -4.45 14.26 8.76
N VAL A 222 -5.51 14.60 8.03
CA VAL A 222 -5.51 15.68 7.02
C VAL A 222 -6.29 16.93 7.49
N VAL A 223 -7.32 16.74 8.33
CA VAL A 223 -8.25 17.78 8.81
C VAL A 223 -8.11 18.03 10.32
N GLY A 224 -7.00 17.60 10.92
CA GLY A 224 -6.60 17.98 12.30
C GLY A 224 -6.45 19.50 12.52
N ARG A 225 -6.78 20.34 11.53
CA ARG A 225 -7.20 21.73 11.68
C ARG A 225 -8.57 21.92 11.04
N SER A 226 -9.60 21.94 11.89
CA SER A 226 -10.93 22.54 11.69
C SER A 226 -12.12 21.62 11.31
N HIS A 227 -13.00 21.53 12.30
CA HIS A 227 -14.46 21.36 12.29
C HIS A 227 -15.10 19.96 12.34
N SER A 228 -16.08 19.90 13.24
CA SER A 228 -16.78 18.77 13.83
C SER A 228 -18.25 18.78 13.41
N SER A 229 -18.67 17.96 12.44
CA SER A 229 -20.11 17.77 12.18
C SER A 229 -20.45 16.58 11.26
N LEU A 230 -19.87 15.37 11.44
CA LEU A 230 -20.22 14.21 10.59
C LEU A 230 -20.37 12.89 11.38
N THR A 231 -21.09 12.90 12.51
CA THR A 231 -21.19 11.73 13.42
C THR A 231 -22.41 10.81 13.23
N LYS A 232 -23.31 11.05 12.25
CA LYS A 232 -24.62 10.35 12.23
C LYS A 232 -24.80 9.22 11.21
N SER A 233 -23.96 9.11 10.18
CA SER A 233 -24.08 8.07 9.12
C SER A 233 -23.19 6.84 9.33
N ILE A 234 -22.35 6.85 10.37
CA ILE A 234 -21.28 5.88 10.65
C ILE A 234 -21.76 4.47 11.11
N PRO A 235 -22.86 4.28 11.86
CA PRO A 235 -23.10 2.99 12.54
C PRO A 235 -23.43 1.81 11.63
N ALA A 236 -24.27 1.98 10.60
CA ALA A 236 -24.68 0.87 9.72
C ALA A 236 -23.59 0.44 8.71
N MET A 237 -22.65 1.34 8.41
CA MET A 237 -21.50 1.09 7.54
C MET A 237 -20.39 0.31 8.24
N SER A 238 -20.30 0.44 9.58
CA SER A 238 -19.34 -0.29 10.39
C SER A 238 -19.46 -1.79 10.17
N ASP A 239 -20.67 -2.35 10.08
CA ASP A 239 -20.87 -3.81 10.05
C ASP A 239 -20.51 -4.45 8.70
N LEU A 240 -20.86 -3.80 7.58
CA LEU A 240 -20.52 -4.30 6.23
C LEU A 240 -19.01 -4.20 5.98
N VAL A 241 -18.40 -3.09 6.41
CA VAL A 241 -16.96 -2.88 6.29
C VAL A 241 -16.18 -3.73 7.30
N GLN A 242 -16.69 -3.94 8.53
CA GLN A 242 -16.07 -4.81 9.54
C GLN A 242 -16.11 -6.28 9.14
N SER A 243 -17.20 -6.75 8.52
CA SER A 243 -17.23 -8.09 7.91
C SER A 243 -16.16 -8.26 6.82
N HIS A 244 -15.72 -7.14 6.24
CA HIS A 244 -14.63 -7.08 5.26
C HIS A 244 -13.25 -6.73 5.84
N ILE A 245 -13.16 -6.40 7.13
CA ILE A 245 -11.90 -6.12 7.85
C ILE A 245 -11.41 -7.36 8.60
N ALA A 246 -12.32 -8.27 8.98
CA ALA A 246 -11.96 -9.48 9.71
C ALA A 246 -10.91 -10.30 8.93
N VAL A 247 -9.66 -10.23 9.39
CA VAL A 247 -8.60 -11.16 9.00
C VAL A 247 -9.04 -12.52 9.53
N PRO A 248 -9.11 -13.59 8.71
CA PRO A 248 -9.44 -14.90 9.22
C PRO A 248 -8.40 -15.29 10.27
N SER A 249 -8.84 -15.43 11.52
CA SER A 249 -8.06 -16.08 12.56
C SER A 249 -7.64 -17.45 12.05
N PRO A 250 -6.36 -17.86 12.18
CA PRO A 250 -5.98 -19.21 11.87
C PRO A 250 -6.67 -20.13 12.87
N THR A 251 -7.79 -20.75 12.46
CA THR A 251 -8.34 -21.90 13.16
C THR A 251 -7.31 -23.01 13.09
N ALA A 252 -6.60 -23.18 14.20
CA ALA A 252 -5.88 -24.39 14.50
C ALA A 252 -6.88 -25.55 14.56
N THR A 253 -6.73 -26.52 13.67
CA THR A 253 -7.03 -27.95 13.87
C THR A 253 -6.73 -28.69 12.56
N ALA A 254 -5.51 -29.22 12.44
CA ALA A 254 -5.29 -30.39 11.60
C ALA A 254 -5.68 -31.62 12.44
N PRO A 255 -6.52 -32.54 11.96
CA PRO A 255 -6.77 -33.80 12.65
C PRO A 255 -5.57 -34.73 12.48
N ASP A 256 -5.01 -35.17 13.62
CA ASP A 256 -4.01 -36.23 13.71
C ASP A 256 -4.53 -37.50 13.02
N THR A 257 -3.92 -37.86 11.90
CA THR A 257 -4.01 -39.22 11.36
C THR A 257 -2.74 -39.96 11.72
N VAL A 258 -2.71 -40.51 12.94
CA VAL A 258 -1.77 -41.55 13.32
C VAL A 258 -2.15 -42.82 12.55
N ARG A 259 -1.39 -43.14 11.52
CA ARG A 259 -1.31 -44.50 10.97
C ARG A 259 -0.67 -45.40 12.02
N GLN A 260 -1.48 -46.24 12.67
CA GLN A 260 -0.97 -47.44 13.32
C GLN A 260 -0.58 -48.45 12.25
N THR A 261 0.67 -48.88 12.33
CA THR A 261 1.24 -50.06 11.68
C THR A 261 0.60 -51.33 12.22
N GLY A 262 0.17 -52.20 11.30
CA GLY A 262 0.03 -53.64 11.48
C GLY A 262 0.65 -54.30 10.26
#